data_AF-A0A9P9D4B4-F1
#
_entry.id   AF-A0A9P9D4B4-F1
#
_cell.length_a   1.000
_cell.length_b   1.000
_cell.length_c   1.000
_cell.angle_alpha   90.00
_cell.angle_beta   90.00
_cell.angle_gamma   90.00
#
_symmetry.space_group_name_H-M   'P 1'
#
loop_
_entity.id
_entity.type
_entity.pdbx_description
1 polymer ?
#
loop_
_entity_poly.entity_id
_entity_poly.type
_entity_poly.pdbx_seq_one_letter_code
_entity_poly.pdbx_strand_id
1 'polypeptide(L)'
;MIPIQPSLKHTLLKRASFIIDALQKSITDLHNFKDTEDEVILSSSIFPLGDFQPDKSGAPDYIPQDSTLLSLTPLHIAAYYGKDNIIERLLVFSEVNADTKYDMATPLFLSLINGRLSTAKLLLGCGASPDGESCATGLHAAARQGLLAEICNFVQNYHVEPDIEDSYGATPVVYALYLPEEEALKTISLLFDLGARADAVVGNYVWAYADLARVMGKEELAFWLE
;
A
#
# COMPACT_ATOMS: atom_id res chain seq x y z
N MET A 1 -31.59 -52.36 4.65
CA MET A 1 -30.33 -51.65 4.37
C MET A 1 -30.21 -51.49 2.87
N ILE A 2 -30.36 -50.26 2.33
CA ILE A 2 -30.18 -50.00 0.90
C ILE A 2 -28.67 -50.00 0.62
N PRO A 3 -28.14 -50.88 -0.26
CA PRO A 3 -26.72 -50.89 -0.57
C PRO A 3 -26.36 -49.62 -1.34
N ILE A 4 -25.51 -48.78 -0.74
CA ILE A 4 -24.95 -47.61 -1.41
C ILE A 4 -24.14 -48.12 -2.61
N GLN A 5 -24.52 -47.71 -3.81
CA GLN A 5 -23.87 -48.14 -5.06
C GLN A 5 -22.35 -47.87 -5.01
N PRO A 6 -21.51 -48.82 -5.45
CA PRO A 6 -20.04 -48.69 -5.42
C PRO A 6 -19.52 -47.40 -6.10
N SER A 7 -20.22 -46.93 -7.13
CA SER A 7 -19.95 -45.69 -7.87
C SER A 7 -20.07 -44.42 -7.01
N LEU A 8 -21.03 -44.38 -6.09
CA LEU A 8 -21.24 -43.25 -5.18
C LEU A 8 -20.13 -43.18 -4.13
N LYS A 9 -19.72 -44.33 -3.60
CA LYS A 9 -18.62 -44.45 -2.63
C LYS A 9 -17.28 -44.02 -3.24
N HIS A 10 -17.02 -44.41 -4.49
CA HIS A 10 -15.82 -44.04 -5.24
C HIS A 10 -15.78 -42.54 -5.58
N THR A 11 -16.92 -41.93 -5.93
CA THR A 11 -17.02 -40.49 -6.20
C THR A 11 -16.82 -39.65 -4.93
N LEU A 12 -17.37 -40.09 -3.79
CA LEU A 12 -17.18 -39.44 -2.49
C LEU A 12 -15.73 -39.51 -2.02
N LEU A 13 -15.07 -40.67 -2.20
CA LEU A 13 -13.65 -40.85 -1.90
C LEU A 13 -12.75 -39.96 -2.76
N LYS A 14 -13.04 -39.80 -4.06
CA LYS A 14 -12.30 -38.88 -4.94
C LYS A 14 -12.46 -37.43 -4.53
N ARG A 15 -13.68 -37.00 -4.16
CA ARG A 15 -13.92 -35.65 -3.64
C ARG A 15 -13.21 -35.41 -2.31
N ALA A 16 -13.25 -36.39 -1.40
CA ALA A 16 -12.54 -36.32 -0.13
C ALA A 16 -11.02 -36.25 -0.33
N SER A 17 -10.45 -37.05 -1.23
CA SER A 17 -9.02 -37.00 -1.60
C SER A 17 -8.65 -35.63 -2.16
N PHE A 18 -9.44 -35.11 -3.11
CA PHE A 18 -9.19 -33.78 -3.66
C PHE A 18 -9.22 -32.68 -2.60
N ILE A 19 -10.16 -32.74 -1.66
CA ILE A 19 -10.24 -31.79 -0.54
C ILE A 19 -9.02 -31.94 0.38
N ILE A 20 -8.62 -33.17 0.71
CA ILE A 20 -7.44 -33.44 1.55
C ILE A 20 -6.16 -32.97 0.86
N ASP A 21 -6.00 -33.22 -0.44
CA ASP A 21 -4.84 -32.80 -1.22
C ASP A 21 -4.81 -31.28 -1.37
N ALA A 22 -5.95 -30.64 -1.60
CA ALA A 22 -6.07 -29.18 -1.62
C ALA A 22 -5.72 -28.59 -0.25
N LEU A 23 -6.19 -29.18 0.85
CA LEU A 23 -5.86 -28.76 2.20
C LEU A 23 -4.38 -29.00 2.52
N GLN A 24 -3.79 -30.14 2.16
CA GLN A 24 -2.37 -30.42 2.37
C GLN A 24 -1.47 -29.51 1.54
N LYS A 25 -1.86 -29.20 0.30
CA LYS A 25 -1.14 -28.21 -0.51
C LYS A 25 -1.24 -26.83 0.12
N SER A 26 -2.44 -26.44 0.57
CA SER A 26 -2.64 -25.18 1.32
C SER A 26 -1.82 -25.13 2.60
N ILE A 27 -1.76 -26.23 3.36
CA ILE A 27 -0.99 -26.36 4.59
C ILE A 27 0.51 -26.35 4.28
N THR A 28 0.94 -26.88 3.14
CA THR A 28 2.35 -26.87 2.70
C THR A 28 2.77 -25.48 2.23
N ASP A 29 1.91 -24.81 1.46
CA ASP A 29 2.07 -23.40 1.08
C ASP A 29 2.14 -22.53 2.35
N LEU A 30 1.27 -22.77 3.34
CA LEU A 30 1.28 -22.10 4.65
C LEU A 30 2.47 -22.51 5.53
N HIS A 31 2.96 -23.75 5.44
CA HIS A 31 4.13 -24.22 6.21
C HIS A 31 5.45 -23.65 5.69
N ASN A 32 5.52 -23.24 4.42
CA ASN A 32 6.63 -22.45 3.91
C ASN A 32 6.59 -20.98 4.37
N PHE A 33 5.44 -20.52 4.90
CA PHE A 33 5.27 -19.21 5.55
C PHE A 33 5.40 -19.28 7.09
N LYS A 34 5.90 -20.40 7.63
CA LYS A 34 6.08 -20.59 9.08
C LYS A 34 6.94 -19.48 9.67
N ASP A 35 6.35 -18.68 10.54
CA ASP A 35 7.01 -17.91 11.61
C ASP A 35 8.12 -16.91 11.21
N THR A 36 8.29 -16.60 9.92
CA THR A 36 9.31 -15.64 9.49
C THR A 36 8.68 -14.26 9.36
N GLU A 37 9.01 -13.38 10.30
CA GLU A 37 9.19 -11.96 10.00
C GLU A 37 10.24 -11.89 8.87
N ASP A 38 9.83 -12.12 7.62
CA ASP A 38 10.74 -12.01 6.49
C ASP A 38 11.01 -10.52 6.26
N GLU A 39 12.29 -10.18 6.29
CA GLU A 39 12.77 -8.86 5.96
C GLU A 39 12.67 -8.65 4.45
N VAL A 40 11.75 -7.79 4.03
CA VAL A 40 11.66 -7.36 2.63
C VAL A 40 12.33 -6.01 2.50
N ILE A 41 13.30 -5.94 1.59
CA ILE A 41 13.97 -4.71 1.19
C ILE A 41 13.22 -4.16 -0.02
N LEU A 42 12.53 -3.04 0.16
CA LEU A 42 11.99 -2.27 -0.94
C LEU A 42 13.11 -1.45 -1.57
N SER A 43 13.15 -1.38 -2.91
CA SER A 43 14.21 -0.71 -3.68
C SER A 43 14.15 0.82 -3.65
N SER A 44 13.31 1.41 -2.79
CA SER A 44 13.14 2.84 -2.62
C SER A 44 12.50 3.15 -1.27
N SER A 45 12.70 4.36 -0.75
CA SER A 45 11.98 4.84 0.43
C SER A 45 10.46 4.77 0.24
N ILE A 46 9.73 4.23 1.22
CA ILE A 46 8.27 4.34 1.28
C ILE A 46 7.78 5.63 1.94
N PHE A 47 8.65 6.32 2.69
CA PHE A 47 8.34 7.59 3.36
C PHE A 47 9.04 8.72 2.61
N PRO A 48 8.30 9.49 1.79
CA PRO A 48 8.92 10.45 0.90
C PRO A 48 9.70 11.52 1.67
N LEU A 49 9.19 11.99 2.82
CA LEU A 49 9.91 12.96 3.64
C LEU A 49 11.22 12.44 4.23
N GLY A 50 11.42 11.11 4.29
CA GLY A 50 12.69 10.51 4.67
C GLY A 50 13.83 10.77 3.67
N ASP A 51 13.50 11.15 2.44
CA ASP A 51 14.48 11.48 1.39
C ASP A 51 14.92 12.95 1.45
N PHE A 52 14.44 13.74 2.43
CA PHE A 52 14.77 15.15 2.56
C PHE A 52 15.47 15.42 3.88
N GLN A 53 16.53 16.23 3.86
CA GLN A 53 17.25 16.66 5.05
C GLN A 53 17.32 18.19 5.11
N PRO A 54 17.24 18.81 6.30
CA PRO A 54 17.42 20.25 6.41
C PRO A 54 18.88 20.63 6.15
N ASP A 55 19.09 21.61 5.28
CA ASP A 55 20.40 22.22 5.05
C ASP A 55 20.77 23.21 6.18
N LYS A 56 21.87 23.94 6.03
CA LYS A 56 22.33 24.93 7.03
C LYS A 56 21.36 26.11 7.21
N SER A 57 20.50 26.37 6.23
CA SER A 57 19.50 27.42 6.25
C SER A 57 18.11 26.93 6.70
N GLY A 58 17.93 25.61 6.82
CA GLY A 58 16.65 24.96 7.10
C GLY A 58 15.85 24.60 5.84
N ALA A 59 16.37 24.89 4.65
CA ALA A 59 15.79 24.48 3.38
C ALA A 59 15.95 22.96 3.17
N PRO A 60 15.05 22.31 2.43
CA PRO A 60 15.19 20.88 2.14
C PRO A 60 16.36 20.64 1.17
N ASP A 61 17.17 19.63 1.45
CA ASP A 61 18.09 18.97 0.51
C ASP A 61 17.50 17.60 0.16
N TYR A 62 17.45 17.25 -1.13
CA TYR A 62 16.95 15.94 -1.58
C TYR A 62 18.07 14.90 -1.67
N ILE A 63 18.01 13.89 -0.80
CA ILE A 63 18.93 12.76 -0.69
C ILE A 63 18.08 11.47 -0.67
N PRO A 64 17.80 10.86 -1.83
CA PRO A 64 16.93 9.69 -1.90
C PRO A 64 17.53 8.51 -1.14
N GLN A 65 16.72 7.80 -0.35
CA GLN A 65 17.15 6.56 0.27
C GLN A 65 17.03 5.39 -0.70
N ASP A 66 18.09 4.59 -0.77
CA ASP A 66 18.21 3.46 -1.69
C ASP A 66 17.30 2.28 -1.33
N SER A 67 16.87 2.16 -0.06
CA SER A 67 15.97 1.08 0.35
C SER A 67 15.27 1.30 1.69
N THR A 68 14.11 0.66 1.86
CA THR A 68 13.45 0.52 3.16
C THR A 68 13.37 -0.95 3.54
N LEU A 69 13.82 -1.26 4.77
CA LEU A 69 13.70 -2.58 5.38
C LEU A 69 12.36 -2.68 6.13
N LEU A 70 11.52 -3.64 5.77
CA LEU A 70 10.25 -3.90 6.44
C LEU A 70 10.21 -5.31 7.02
N SER A 71 9.74 -5.44 8.26
CA SER A 71 9.36 -6.74 8.85
C SER A 71 7.92 -7.06 8.49
N LEU A 72 7.69 -8.02 7.59
CA LEU A 72 6.37 -8.27 7.01
C LEU A 72 5.71 -9.54 7.54
N THR A 73 4.39 -9.49 7.73
CA THR A 73 3.59 -10.71 7.94
C THR A 73 3.33 -11.44 6.61
N PRO A 74 2.92 -12.72 6.61
CA PRO A 74 2.56 -13.43 5.38
C PRO A 74 1.51 -12.71 4.54
N LEU A 75 0.56 -12.00 5.17
CA LEU A 75 -0.48 -11.24 4.46
C LEU A 75 0.12 -10.05 3.70
N HIS A 76 1.08 -9.33 4.31
CA HIS A 76 1.82 -8.25 3.65
C HIS A 76 2.60 -8.76 2.44
N ILE A 77 3.33 -9.87 2.60
CA ILE A 77 4.13 -10.48 1.53
C ILE A 77 3.22 -10.90 0.36
N ALA A 78 2.09 -11.55 0.67
CA ALA A 78 1.12 -11.95 -0.32
C ALA A 78 0.52 -10.74 -1.06
N ALA A 79 0.21 -9.66 -0.33
CA ALA A 79 -0.30 -8.42 -0.91
C ALA A 79 0.73 -7.73 -1.82
N TYR A 80 1.98 -7.63 -1.38
CA TYR A 80 3.07 -7.08 -2.17
C TYR A 80 3.27 -7.82 -3.50
N TYR A 81 3.28 -9.16 -3.48
CA TYR A 81 3.47 -9.97 -4.69
C TYR A 81 2.18 -10.23 -5.49
N GLY A 82 1.03 -9.73 -5.04
CA GLY A 82 -0.27 -9.92 -5.69
C GLY A 82 -0.75 -11.36 -5.73
N LYS A 83 -0.66 -12.08 -4.60
CA LYS A 83 -1.04 -13.49 -4.47
C LYS A 83 -2.48 -13.63 -3.94
N ASP A 84 -3.45 -13.24 -4.74
CA ASP A 84 -4.88 -13.20 -4.37
C ASP A 84 -5.38 -14.53 -3.76
N ASN A 85 -4.99 -15.66 -4.35
CA ASN A 85 -5.36 -17.00 -3.88
C ASN A 85 -4.79 -17.36 -2.49
N ILE A 86 -3.68 -16.73 -2.10
CA ILE A 86 -3.06 -16.90 -0.79
C ILE A 86 -3.75 -15.96 0.22
N ILE A 87 -4.04 -14.73 -0.19
CA ILE A 87 -4.72 -13.73 0.65
C ILE A 87 -6.08 -14.23 1.13
N GLU A 88 -6.90 -14.79 0.24
CA GLU A 88 -8.21 -15.37 0.61
C GLU A 88 -8.10 -16.43 1.72
N ARG A 89 -6.98 -17.15 1.77
CA ARG A 89 -6.73 -18.20 2.78
C ARG A 89 -6.16 -17.62 4.07
N LEU A 90 -5.28 -16.62 3.96
CA LEU A 90 -4.66 -15.97 5.12
C LEU A 90 -5.69 -15.19 5.93
N LEU A 91 -6.63 -14.50 5.28
CA LEU A 91 -7.69 -13.72 5.93
C LEU A 91 -8.65 -14.56 6.81
N VAL A 92 -8.59 -15.89 6.74
CA VAL A 92 -9.31 -16.78 7.69
C VAL A 92 -8.68 -16.75 9.09
N PHE A 93 -7.38 -16.46 9.16
CA PHE A 93 -6.58 -16.55 10.39
C PHE A 93 -5.85 -15.25 10.75
N SER A 94 -5.89 -14.22 9.89
CA SER A 94 -5.22 -12.94 10.08
C SER A 94 -6.20 -11.77 9.98
N GLU A 95 -5.89 -10.67 10.67
CA GLU A 95 -6.62 -9.41 10.51
C GLU A 95 -6.33 -8.79 9.14
N VAL A 96 -7.37 -8.27 8.46
CA VAL A 96 -7.24 -7.68 7.12
C VAL A 96 -6.37 -6.42 7.11
N ASN A 97 -6.41 -5.67 8.22
CA ASN A 97 -5.63 -4.46 8.46
C ASN A 97 -4.40 -4.75 9.34
N ALA A 98 -3.93 -6.00 9.40
CA ALA A 98 -2.74 -6.34 10.17
C ALA A 98 -1.60 -5.40 9.80
N ASP A 99 -1.00 -4.75 10.79
CA ASP A 99 0.19 -3.92 10.58
C ASP A 99 1.45 -4.75 10.88
N THR A 100 2.58 -4.21 10.44
CA THR A 100 3.92 -4.70 10.76
C THR A 100 4.33 -4.23 12.15
N LYS A 101 5.27 -4.91 12.81
CA LYS A 101 5.79 -4.52 14.14
C LYS A 101 6.54 -3.17 14.16
N TYR A 102 6.87 -2.64 12.98
CA TYR A 102 7.41 -1.30 12.84
C TYR A 102 6.31 -0.27 12.49
N ASP A 103 5.04 -0.68 12.45
CA ASP A 103 3.79 0.09 12.46
C ASP A 103 3.61 1.13 11.32
N MET A 104 3.90 0.77 10.06
CA MET A 104 3.86 1.78 8.99
C MET A 104 3.35 1.37 7.62
N ALA A 105 2.96 0.11 7.39
CA ALA A 105 2.54 -0.29 6.04
C ALA A 105 1.51 -1.41 6.08
N THR A 106 0.25 -1.11 5.73
CA THR A 106 -0.81 -2.11 5.63
C THR A 106 -0.66 -3.02 4.40
N PRO A 107 -1.30 -4.20 4.37
CA PRO A 107 -1.36 -5.03 3.16
C PRO A 107 -1.97 -4.27 1.97
N LEU A 108 -2.97 -3.42 2.22
CA LEU A 108 -3.57 -2.56 1.19
C LEU A 108 -2.53 -1.60 0.62
N PHE A 109 -1.79 -0.89 1.46
CA PHE A 109 -0.72 0.01 1.04
C PHE A 109 0.32 -0.70 0.16
N LEU A 110 0.83 -1.86 0.60
CA LEU A 110 1.84 -2.63 -0.13
C LEU A 110 1.33 -3.17 -1.47
N SER A 111 0.05 -3.53 -1.56
CA SER A 111 -0.54 -3.95 -2.82
C SER A 111 -0.59 -2.79 -3.83
N LEU A 112 -1.00 -1.60 -3.38
CA LEU A 112 -1.09 -0.41 -4.23
C LEU A 112 0.29 0.06 -4.66
N ILE A 113 1.25 0.19 -3.74
CA ILE A 113 2.60 0.68 -4.05
C ILE A 113 3.36 -0.22 -5.03
N ASN A 114 2.99 -1.51 -5.12
CA ASN A 114 3.56 -2.44 -6.08
C ASN A 114 2.64 -2.69 -7.30
N GLY A 115 1.64 -1.83 -7.51
CA GLY A 115 0.74 -1.86 -8.68
C GLY A 115 -0.22 -3.05 -8.72
N ARG A 116 -0.46 -3.74 -7.60
CA ARG A 116 -1.33 -4.92 -7.48
C ARG A 116 -2.80 -4.50 -7.29
N LEU A 117 -3.38 -3.86 -8.31
CA LEU A 117 -4.75 -3.34 -8.25
C LEU A 117 -5.82 -4.40 -7.97
N SER A 118 -5.71 -5.59 -8.58
CA SER A 118 -6.65 -6.69 -8.31
C SER A 118 -6.63 -7.09 -6.84
N THR A 119 -5.44 -7.16 -6.26
CA THR A 119 -5.21 -7.47 -4.86
C THR A 119 -5.73 -6.37 -3.94
N ALA A 120 -5.50 -5.10 -4.27
CA ALA A 120 -6.04 -3.97 -3.52
C ALA A 120 -7.57 -4.01 -3.45
N LYS A 121 -8.23 -4.28 -4.59
CA LYS A 121 -9.69 -4.44 -4.65
C LYS A 121 -10.19 -5.63 -3.84
N LEU A 122 -9.46 -6.75 -3.84
CA LEU A 122 -9.79 -7.90 -3.01
C LEU A 122 -9.70 -7.56 -1.52
N LEU A 123 -8.62 -6.89 -1.09
CA LEU A 123 -8.45 -6.45 0.30
C LEU A 123 -9.55 -5.48 0.74
N LEU A 124 -9.88 -4.47 -0.09
CA LEU A 124 -11.01 -3.56 0.17
C LEU A 124 -12.34 -4.30 0.29
N GLY A 125 -12.58 -5.28 -0.59
CA GLY A 125 -13.78 -6.13 -0.52
C GLY A 125 -13.83 -7.02 0.73
N CYS A 126 -12.69 -7.32 1.33
CA CYS A 126 -12.56 -8.01 2.60
C CYS A 126 -12.57 -7.09 3.82
N GLY A 127 -12.84 -5.79 3.65
CA GLY A 127 -12.93 -4.82 4.75
C GLY A 127 -11.61 -4.16 5.12
N ALA A 128 -10.61 -4.16 4.23
CA ALA A 128 -9.42 -3.35 4.43
C ALA A 128 -9.79 -1.86 4.51
N SER A 129 -9.22 -1.15 5.47
CA SER A 129 -9.47 0.28 5.67
C SER A 129 -8.44 1.11 4.90
N PRO A 130 -8.87 1.99 3.98
CA PRO A 130 -7.94 2.86 3.26
C PRO A 130 -7.41 4.02 4.12
N ASP A 131 -8.00 4.28 5.29
CA ASP A 131 -7.57 5.25 6.31
C ASP A 131 -6.83 4.59 7.48
N GLY A 132 -6.43 3.31 7.34
CA GLY A 132 -6.09 2.44 8.46
C GLY A 132 -5.16 3.06 9.50
N GLU A 133 -5.23 2.56 10.74
CA GLU A 133 -4.59 3.11 11.95
C GLU A 133 -3.05 3.30 11.86
N SER A 134 -2.40 2.84 10.79
CA SER A 134 -0.97 2.96 10.59
C SER A 134 -0.56 4.20 9.80
N CYS A 135 0.73 4.50 9.88
CA CYS A 135 1.33 5.72 9.37
C CYS A 135 1.19 5.90 7.85
N ALA A 136 1.14 4.84 7.03
CA ALA A 136 0.96 4.98 5.58
C ALA A 136 -0.34 4.32 5.08
N THR A 137 -1.23 5.16 4.56
CA THR A 137 -2.61 4.79 4.20
C THR A 137 -2.79 4.49 2.70
N GLY A 138 -3.94 3.92 2.31
CA GLY A 138 -4.22 3.57 0.91
C GLY A 138 -4.14 4.77 -0.04
N LEU A 139 -4.51 5.97 0.42
CA LEU A 139 -4.48 7.19 -0.37
C LEU A 139 -3.05 7.63 -0.73
N HIS A 140 -2.10 7.49 0.19
CA HIS A 140 -0.67 7.77 -0.07
C HIS A 140 -0.12 6.87 -1.19
N ALA A 141 -0.38 5.56 -1.13
CA ALA A 141 0.07 4.64 -2.16
C ALA A 141 -0.60 4.88 -3.51
N ALA A 142 -1.90 5.21 -3.51
CA ALA A 142 -2.62 5.56 -4.72
C ALA A 142 -2.04 6.83 -5.39
N ALA A 143 -1.72 7.86 -4.59
CA ALA A 143 -1.08 9.08 -5.07
C ALA A 143 0.32 8.82 -5.63
N ARG A 144 1.15 8.01 -4.96
CA ARG A 144 2.49 7.65 -5.44
C ARG A 144 2.51 6.86 -6.75
N GLN A 145 1.42 6.18 -7.06
CA GLN A 145 1.26 5.38 -8.28
C GLN A 145 0.37 6.06 -9.33
N GLY A 146 -0.10 7.29 -9.08
CA GLY A 146 -0.95 8.04 -10.02
C GLY A 146 -2.30 7.38 -10.28
N LEU A 147 -2.83 6.62 -9.31
CA LEU A 147 -4.06 5.84 -9.44
C LEU A 147 -5.30 6.71 -9.25
N LEU A 148 -5.58 7.60 -10.20
CA LEU A 148 -6.63 8.63 -10.12
C LEU A 148 -8.00 8.07 -9.70
N ALA A 149 -8.39 6.89 -10.21
CA ALA A 149 -9.67 6.27 -9.85
C ALA A 149 -9.74 5.85 -8.38
N GLU A 150 -8.65 5.33 -7.83
CA GLU A 150 -8.59 4.91 -6.42
C GLU A 150 -8.47 6.12 -5.49
N ILE A 151 -7.79 7.20 -5.92
CA ILE A 151 -7.78 8.48 -5.21
C ILE A 151 -9.21 9.01 -5.03
N CYS A 152 -9.99 9.10 -6.12
CA CYS A 152 -11.39 9.50 -6.05
C CYS A 152 -12.20 8.55 -5.14
N ASN A 153 -12.00 7.25 -5.29
CA ASN A 153 -12.71 6.24 -4.50
C ASN A 153 -12.45 6.43 -3.00
N PHE A 154 -11.20 6.62 -2.58
CA PHE A 154 -10.85 6.78 -1.18
C PHE A 154 -11.39 8.07 -0.58
N VAL A 155 -11.26 9.21 -1.26
CA VAL A 155 -11.79 10.48 -0.71
C VAL A 155 -13.32 10.51 -0.72
N GLN A 156 -13.96 10.05 -1.80
CA GLN A 156 -15.41 10.24 -1.98
C GLN A 156 -16.24 9.14 -1.32
N ASN A 157 -15.83 7.88 -1.43
CA ASN A 157 -16.61 6.73 -0.95
C ASN A 157 -16.18 6.26 0.43
N TYR A 158 -14.87 6.36 0.73
CA TYR A 158 -14.34 5.99 2.05
C TYR A 158 -14.11 7.20 2.96
N HIS A 159 -14.33 8.42 2.47
CA HIS A 159 -14.20 9.66 3.26
C HIS A 159 -12.82 9.85 3.90
N VAL A 160 -11.77 9.36 3.23
CA VAL A 160 -10.39 9.60 3.65
C VAL A 160 -10.05 11.07 3.43
N GLU A 161 -9.50 11.74 4.44
CA GLU A 161 -9.08 13.14 4.36
C GLU A 161 -7.97 13.30 3.29
N PRO A 162 -8.11 14.24 2.33
CA PRO A 162 -7.09 14.44 1.28
C PRO A 162 -5.71 14.87 1.80
N ASP A 163 -5.69 15.58 2.93
CA ASP A 163 -4.49 16.05 3.62
C ASP A 163 -4.05 15.09 4.75
N ILE A 164 -4.53 13.84 4.76
CA ILE A 164 -4.09 12.85 5.74
C ILE A 164 -2.56 12.78 5.77
N GLU A 165 -1.97 12.83 6.96
CA GLU A 165 -0.52 12.83 7.13
C GLU A 165 -0.03 11.44 7.53
N ASP A 166 1.12 11.05 7.01
CA ASP A 166 1.89 9.95 7.56
C ASP A 166 2.61 10.32 8.88
N SER A 167 3.30 9.38 9.49
CA SER A 167 4.07 9.62 10.74
C SER A 167 5.18 10.65 10.62
N TYR A 168 5.60 10.97 9.40
CA TYR A 168 6.62 11.97 9.12
C TYR A 168 6.00 13.31 8.72
N GLY A 169 4.67 13.42 8.66
CA GLY A 169 3.93 14.61 8.24
C GLY A 169 3.80 14.75 6.73
N ALA A 170 4.00 13.67 5.97
CA ALA A 170 3.85 13.67 4.51
C ALA A 170 2.39 13.46 4.14
N THR A 171 1.88 14.26 3.21
CA THR A 171 0.52 14.12 2.67
C THR A 171 0.54 13.35 1.34
N PRO A 172 -0.61 12.89 0.81
CA PRO A 172 -0.70 12.29 -0.51
C PRO A 172 -0.09 13.14 -1.64
N VAL A 173 -0.13 14.47 -1.53
CA VAL A 173 0.52 15.38 -2.48
C VAL A 173 2.05 15.18 -2.49
N VAL A 174 2.68 15.01 -1.32
CA VAL A 174 4.13 14.72 -1.22
C VAL A 174 4.46 13.38 -1.89
N TYR A 175 3.60 12.38 -1.72
CA TYR A 175 3.75 11.08 -2.37
C TYR A 175 3.65 11.19 -3.91
N ALA A 176 2.76 12.05 -4.42
CA ALA A 176 2.62 12.29 -5.87
C ALA A 176 3.85 13.00 -6.48
N LEU A 177 4.68 13.69 -5.68
CA LEU A 177 5.94 14.28 -6.16
C LEU A 177 6.95 13.25 -6.67
N TYR A 178 6.74 11.95 -6.47
CA TYR A 178 7.63 10.90 -6.99
C TYR A 178 7.27 10.44 -8.40
N LEU A 179 6.09 10.79 -8.90
CA LEU A 179 5.65 10.48 -10.26
C LEU A 179 6.41 11.29 -11.31
N PRO A 180 6.48 10.87 -12.58
CA PRO A 180 6.88 11.76 -13.68
C PRO A 180 6.10 13.08 -13.65
N GLU A 181 6.73 14.19 -14.07
CA GLU A 181 6.18 15.55 -13.88
C GLU A 181 4.76 15.74 -14.45
N GLU A 182 4.49 15.20 -15.65
CA GLU A 182 3.15 15.24 -16.26
C GLU A 182 2.10 14.46 -15.44
N GLU A 183 2.48 13.33 -14.85
CA GLU A 183 1.61 12.50 -14.02
C GLU A 183 1.42 13.10 -12.63
N ALA A 184 2.47 13.70 -12.07
CA ALA A 184 2.44 14.43 -10.80
C ALA A 184 1.46 15.61 -10.89
N LEU A 185 1.54 16.43 -11.95
CA LEU A 185 0.60 17.54 -12.18
C LEU A 185 -0.86 17.08 -12.18
N LYS A 186 -1.17 16.02 -12.94
CA LYS A 186 -2.53 15.45 -13.00
C LYS A 186 -3.01 14.94 -11.65
N THR A 187 -2.12 14.25 -10.93
CA THR A 187 -2.44 13.64 -9.64
C THR A 187 -2.64 14.68 -8.54
N ILE A 188 -1.76 15.70 -8.48
CA ILE A 188 -1.83 16.77 -7.49
C ILE A 188 -3.02 17.69 -7.78
N SER A 189 -3.28 18.03 -9.05
CA SER A 189 -4.48 18.76 -9.44
C SER A 189 -5.75 18.06 -8.96
N LEU A 190 -5.83 16.73 -9.13
CA LEU A 190 -6.96 15.96 -8.63
C LEU A 190 -7.09 16.01 -7.10
N LEU A 191 -5.97 15.89 -6.37
CA LEU A 191 -5.99 15.98 -4.91
C LEU A 191 -6.48 17.36 -4.44
N PHE A 192 -6.06 18.45 -5.10
CA PHE A 192 -6.55 19.80 -4.82
C PHE A 192 -8.04 19.95 -5.14
N ASP A 193 -8.51 19.43 -6.29
CA ASP A 193 -9.93 19.41 -6.64
C ASP A 193 -10.78 18.64 -5.61
N LEU A 194 -10.18 17.65 -4.95
CA LEU A 194 -10.78 16.84 -3.88
C LEU A 194 -10.66 17.48 -2.49
N GLY A 195 -9.98 18.62 -2.37
CA GLY A 195 -9.92 19.41 -1.13
C GLY A 195 -8.59 19.39 -0.38
N ALA A 196 -7.52 18.83 -0.95
CA ALA A 196 -6.18 18.98 -0.40
C ALA A 196 -5.72 20.44 -0.49
N ARG A 197 -5.04 20.95 0.54
CA ARG A 197 -4.63 22.36 0.59
C ARG A 197 -3.38 22.61 -0.26
N ALA A 198 -3.45 23.54 -1.21
CA ALA A 198 -2.32 23.88 -2.06
C ALA A 198 -1.17 24.59 -1.32
N ASP A 199 -1.49 25.35 -0.27
CA ASP A 199 -0.55 26.09 0.57
C ASP A 199 -0.12 25.30 1.82
N ALA A 200 -0.39 24.00 1.86
CA ALA A 200 0.01 23.15 2.97
C ALA A 200 1.53 23.13 3.13
N VAL A 201 1.93 23.05 4.39
CA VAL A 201 3.33 22.95 4.77
C VAL A 201 3.48 21.65 5.54
N VAL A 202 4.41 20.81 5.08
CA VAL A 202 4.49 19.40 5.45
C VAL A 202 5.78 19.07 6.18
N GLY A 203 5.71 18.01 6.99
CA GLY A 203 6.84 17.48 7.73
C GLY A 203 7.24 18.23 8.99
N ASN A 204 8.07 17.60 9.81
CA ASN A 204 8.62 18.16 11.05
C ASN A 204 9.43 19.46 10.85
N TYR A 205 9.88 19.70 9.61
CA TYR A 205 10.68 20.86 9.20
C TYR A 205 9.87 21.88 8.40
N VAL A 206 8.56 21.66 8.23
CA VAL A 206 7.58 22.60 7.68
C VAL A 206 8.02 23.13 6.31
N TRP A 207 8.03 22.24 5.31
CA TRP A 207 8.37 22.54 3.91
C TRP A 207 7.13 22.71 3.01
N ALA A 208 7.16 23.65 2.06
CA ALA A 208 6.10 23.79 1.06
C ALA A 208 6.28 22.78 -0.09
N TYR A 209 5.19 22.41 -0.77
CA TYR A 209 5.26 21.48 -1.90
C TYR A 209 6.17 21.97 -3.03
N ALA A 210 6.14 23.28 -3.32
CA ALA A 210 6.99 23.88 -4.35
C ALA A 210 8.49 23.73 -4.05
N ASP A 211 8.89 23.89 -2.78
CA ASP A 211 10.28 23.72 -2.36
C ASP A 211 10.73 22.27 -2.53
N LEU A 212 9.89 21.31 -2.14
CA LEU A 212 10.16 19.88 -2.33
C LEU A 212 10.28 19.52 -3.82
N ALA A 213 9.35 20.00 -4.66
CA ALA A 213 9.40 19.77 -6.11
C ALA A 213 10.68 20.33 -6.75
N ARG A 214 11.10 21.53 -6.32
CA ARG A 214 12.30 22.20 -6.82
C ARG A 214 13.57 21.41 -6.50
N VAL A 215 13.73 20.94 -5.27
CA VAL A 215 14.94 20.19 -4.87
C VAL A 215 14.97 18.78 -5.48
N MET A 216 13.82 18.25 -5.89
CA MET A 216 13.72 17.05 -6.74
C MET A 216 14.02 17.33 -8.23
N GLY A 217 14.27 18.59 -8.61
CA GLY A 217 14.60 19.00 -9.97
C GLY A 217 13.39 19.18 -10.91
N LYS A 218 12.18 19.38 -10.35
CA LYS A 218 10.92 19.51 -11.10
C LYS A 218 10.46 20.96 -11.16
N GLU A 219 11.18 21.75 -11.95
CA GLU A 219 11.02 23.21 -11.97
C GLU A 219 9.65 23.67 -12.52
N GLU A 220 9.08 22.97 -13.50
CA GLU A 220 7.76 23.34 -14.05
C GLU A 220 6.67 23.06 -13.02
N LEU A 221 6.71 21.90 -12.37
CA LEU A 221 5.81 21.56 -11.28
C LEU A 221 5.99 22.50 -10.08
N ALA A 222 7.23 22.82 -9.71
CA ALA A 222 7.51 23.75 -8.62
C ALA A 222 6.89 25.13 -8.89
N PHE A 223 7.04 25.66 -10.11
CA PHE A 223 6.43 26.93 -10.52
C PHE A 223 4.90 26.87 -10.52
N TRP A 224 4.31 25.73 -10.86
CA TRP A 224 2.85 25.54 -10.83
C TRP A 224 2.29 25.46 -9.41
N LEU A 225 3.10 25.04 -8.42
CA LEU A 225 2.73 24.91 -7.01
C LEU A 225 2.84 26.23 -6.21
N GLU A 226 3.39 27.30 -6.81
CA GLU A 226 3.51 28.64 -6.20
C GLU A 226 2.26 29.51 -6.42
#